data_AF-A0AAP2DEH4-F1
#
_entry.id   AF-A0AAP2DEH4-F1
#
_cell.length_a   1.000
_cell.length_b   1.000
_cell.length_c   1.000
_cell.angle_alpha   90.00
_cell.angle_beta   90.00
_cell.angle_gamma   90.00
#
_symmetry.space_group_name_H-M   'P 1'
#
loop_
_entity.id
_entity.type
_entity.pdbx_description
1 polymer ?
#
loop_
_entity_poly.entity_id
_entity_poly.type
_entity_poly.pdbx_seq_one_letter_code
_entity_poly.pdbx_strand_id
1 'polypeptide(L)'
;METYKVKTCFTITFTDEQYTRARYYVEDMKRHPNRIFWRGKEGKSDDELIIEQIAHRILSGFYHDDPMAASKHIMRMDSSVQLK
;
A
#
# COMPACT_ATOMS: atom_id res chain seq x y z
N MET A 1 17.76 -17.97 -12.76
CA MET A 1 16.34 -17.79 -13.10
C MET A 1 16.19 -16.37 -13.62
N GLU A 2 15.71 -16.18 -14.84
CA GLU A 2 15.43 -14.83 -15.34
C GLU A 2 14.20 -14.26 -14.61
N THR A 3 14.25 -12.97 -14.28
CA THR A 3 13.15 -12.27 -13.61
C THR A 3 12.75 -11.05 -14.41
N TYR A 4 11.46 -10.88 -14.66
CA TYR A 4 10.91 -9.69 -15.28
C TYR A 4 10.34 -8.74 -14.21
N LYS A 5 10.51 -7.43 -14.41
CA LYS A 5 10.00 -6.39 -13.51
C LYS A 5 9.07 -5.46 -14.27
N VAL A 6 7.93 -5.12 -13.67
CA VAL A 6 6.99 -4.11 -14.19
C VAL A 6 6.80 -3.04 -13.12
N LYS A 7 6.82 -1.77 -13.54
CA LYS A 7 6.42 -0.64 -12.70
C LYS A 7 5.04 -0.19 -13.16
N THR A 8 4.09 -0.13 -12.23
CA THR A 8 2.72 0.34 -12.47
C THR A 8 2.36 1.42 -11.47
N CYS A 9 1.43 2.31 -11.83
CA CYS A 9 0.92 3.36 -10.98
C CYS A 9 -0.60 3.20 -10.83
N PHE A 10 -1.12 3.45 -9.63
CA PHE A 10 -2.56 3.42 -9.34
C PHE A 10 -2.94 4.61 -8.48
N THR A 11 -4.18 5.07 -8.62
CA THR A 11 -4.76 6.08 -7.71
C THR A 11 -5.72 5.39 -6.76
N ILE A 12 -5.42 5.50 -5.47
CA ILE A 12 -6.25 4.96 -4.39
C ILE A 12 -6.90 6.12 -3.64
N THR A 13 -8.21 6.02 -3.43
CA THR A 13 -8.94 6.91 -2.52
C THR A 13 -9.26 6.15 -1.24
N PHE A 14 -8.97 6.78 -0.13
CA PHE A 14 -9.19 6.23 1.20
C PHE A 14 -9.94 7.24 2.08
N THR A 15 -10.57 6.71 3.12
CA THR A 15 -11.29 7.47 4.14
C THR A 15 -10.36 7.94 5.27
N ASP A 16 -10.78 8.96 6.02
CA ASP A 16 -10.04 9.43 7.20
C ASP A 16 -9.84 8.32 8.25
N GLU A 17 -10.80 7.40 8.37
CA GLU A 17 -10.68 6.25 9.25
C GLU A 17 -9.55 5.31 8.81
N GLN A 18 -9.42 5.06 7.51
CA GLN A 18 -8.32 4.25 6.95
C GLN A 18 -6.96 4.93 7.19
N TYR A 19 -6.89 6.25 7.04
CA TYR A 19 -5.67 7.01 7.36
C TYR A 19 -5.31 6.89 8.85
N THR A 20 -6.28 7.13 9.73
CA THR A 20 -6.10 7.04 11.19
C THR A 20 -5.63 5.64 11.61
N ARG A 21 -6.24 4.59 11.08
CA ARG A 21 -5.84 3.20 11.34
C ARG A 21 -4.41 2.90 10.86
N ALA A 22 -4.02 3.41 9.70
CA ALA A 22 -2.67 3.23 9.18
C ALA A 22 -1.63 3.97 10.03
N ARG A 23 -1.94 5.20 10.45
CA ARG A 23 -1.12 5.98 11.39
C ARG A 23 -0.88 5.22 12.69
N TYR A 24 -1.94 4.73 13.34
CA TYR A 24 -1.79 3.96 14.59
C TYR A 24 -0.94 2.71 14.40
N TYR A 25 -1.08 2.02 13.26
CA TYR A 25 -0.25 0.86 12.96
C TYR A 25 1.24 1.24 12.84
N VAL A 26 1.57 2.31 12.12
CA VAL A 26 2.97 2.78 11.99
C VAL A 26 3.55 3.19 13.35
N GLU A 27 2.77 3.90 14.16
CA GLU A 27 3.17 4.26 15.53
C GLU A 27 3.41 3.02 16.42
N ASP A 28 2.59 1.98 16.29
CA ASP A 28 2.83 0.70 16.98
C ASP A 28 4.11 0.01 16.48
N MET A 29 4.35 0.00 15.17
CA MET A 29 5.57 -0.61 14.60
C MET A 29 6.85 0.05 15.11
N LYS A 30 6.82 1.37 15.37
CA LYS A 30 7.98 2.10 15.93
C LYS A 30 8.37 1.58 17.30
N ARG A 31 7.41 1.06 18.08
CA ARG A 31 7.66 0.41 19.38
C ARG A 31 8.25 -1.00 19.23
N HIS A 32 8.31 -1.52 18.00
CA HIS A 32 8.72 -2.87 17.69
C HIS A 32 9.75 -2.91 16.52
N PRO A 33 10.96 -2.39 16.72
CA PRO A 33 11.97 -2.22 15.65
C PRO A 33 12.47 -3.54 15.04
N ASN A 34 12.32 -4.67 15.75
CA ASN A 34 12.78 -5.98 15.27
C ASN A 34 11.78 -6.70 14.35
N ARG A 35 10.63 -6.08 14.03
CA ARG A 35 9.60 -6.71 13.18
C ARG A 35 10.02 -6.71 11.71
N ILE A 36 9.58 -7.74 10.98
CA ILE A 36 9.79 -7.86 9.53
C ILE A 36 9.23 -6.68 8.73
N PHE A 37 8.25 -5.97 9.28
CA PHE A 37 7.70 -4.73 8.74
C PHE A 37 8.80 -3.75 8.29
N TRP A 38 9.93 -3.70 9.01
CA TRP A 38 10.99 -2.72 8.75
C TRP A 38 11.90 -3.04 7.56
N ARG A 39 11.84 -4.26 7.01
CA ARG A 39 12.69 -4.64 5.87
C ARG A 39 12.35 -3.81 4.64
N GLY A 40 13.31 -3.05 4.12
CA GLY A 40 13.12 -2.20 2.92
C GLY A 40 12.33 -0.92 3.21
N LYS A 41 12.24 -0.53 4.48
CA LYS A 41 11.60 0.72 4.93
C LYS A 41 12.58 1.69 5.61
N GLU A 42 13.87 1.42 5.50
CA GLU A 42 14.93 2.23 6.07
C GLU A 42 14.91 3.64 5.45
N GLY A 43 14.93 4.68 6.31
CA GLY A 43 14.98 6.08 5.88
C GLY A 43 13.68 6.67 5.34
N LYS A 44 12.57 5.92 5.35
CA LYS A 44 11.24 6.45 4.99
C LYS A 44 10.69 7.37 6.08
N SER A 45 10.03 8.43 5.65
CA SER A 45 9.23 9.30 6.52
C SER A 45 7.98 8.59 7.03
N ASP A 46 7.41 9.11 8.12
CA ASP A 46 6.14 8.59 8.67
C ASP A 46 5.01 8.62 7.63
N ASP A 47 4.93 9.69 6.85
CA ASP A 47 3.91 9.82 5.80
C ASP A 47 4.07 8.73 4.73
N GLU A 48 5.30 8.45 4.29
CA GLU A 48 5.56 7.35 3.35
C GLU A 48 5.14 6.00 3.93
N LEU A 49 5.46 5.75 5.21
CA LEU A 49 5.09 4.51 5.89
C LEU A 49 3.56 4.36 6.00
N ILE A 50 2.85 5.46 6.29
CA ILE A 50 1.40 5.49 6.40
C ILE A 50 0.77 5.22 5.03
N ILE A 51 1.19 5.92 3.98
CA ILE A 51 0.67 5.73 2.62
C ILE A 51 0.94 4.31 2.13
N GLU A 52 2.14 3.77 2.37
CA GLU A 52 2.48 2.40 2.01
C GLU A 52 1.60 1.38 2.77
N GLN A 53 1.31 1.62 4.05
CA GLN A 53 0.42 0.76 4.84
C GLN A 53 -1.02 0.80 4.31
N ILE A 54 -1.52 1.97 3.92
CA ILE A 54 -2.85 2.13 3.29
C ILE A 54 -2.89 1.33 1.98
N ALA A 55 -1.91 1.55 1.10
CA ALA A 55 -1.82 0.86 -0.18
C ALA A 55 -1.75 -0.66 0.01
N HIS A 56 -0.90 -1.15 0.92
CA HIS A 56 -0.78 -2.57 1.23
C HIS A 56 -2.13 -3.15 1.69
N ARG A 57 -2.85 -2.49 2.61
CA ARG A 57 -4.14 -2.99 3.12
C ARG A 57 -5.22 -3.03 2.06
N ILE A 58 -5.32 -2.00 1.21
CA ILE A 58 -6.34 -1.94 0.15
C ILE A 58 -6.04 -2.99 -0.94
N LEU A 59 -4.79 -3.08 -1.38
CA LEU A 59 -4.39 -4.04 -2.40
C LEU A 59 -4.45 -5.48 -1.91
N SER A 60 -3.97 -5.76 -0.69
CA SER A 60 -4.07 -7.12 -0.12
C SER A 60 -5.53 -7.58 0.02
N GLY A 61 -6.44 -6.68 0.40
CA GLY A 61 -7.88 -6.96 0.41
C GLY A 61 -8.44 -7.27 -0.98
N PHE A 62 -7.96 -6.58 -2.02
CA PHE A 62 -8.33 -6.86 -3.41
C PHE A 62 -7.88 -8.25 -3.88
N TYR A 63 -6.70 -8.71 -3.44
CA TYR A 63 -6.12 -9.99 -3.89
C TYR A 63 -6.52 -11.21 -3.05
N HIS A 64 -7.02 -11.05 -1.81
CA HIS A 64 -7.32 -12.18 -0.93
C HIS A 64 -8.81 -12.50 -0.78
N ASP A 65 -9.64 -11.60 -0.21
CA ASP A 65 -10.94 -12.03 0.35
C ASP A 65 -12.16 -11.14 0.02
N ASP A 66 -12.00 -9.91 -0.48
CA ASP A 66 -13.16 -9.08 -0.89
C ASP A 66 -12.83 -8.08 -2.00
N PRO A 67 -12.74 -8.52 -3.26
CA PRO A 67 -12.50 -7.65 -4.41
C PRO A 67 -13.57 -6.56 -4.58
N MET A 68 -14.82 -6.82 -4.16
CA MET A 68 -15.93 -5.88 -4.32
C MET A 68 -15.86 -4.73 -3.30
N ALA A 69 -15.49 -4.98 -2.05
CA ALA A 69 -15.23 -3.90 -1.10
C ALA A 69 -13.93 -3.16 -1.43
N ALA A 70 -12.86 -3.88 -1.80
CA ALA A 70 -11.57 -3.27 -2.10
C ALA A 70 -11.60 -2.41 -3.38
N SER A 71 -12.35 -2.82 -4.41
CA SER A 71 -12.51 -2.03 -5.65
C SER A 71 -13.14 -0.65 -5.41
N LYS A 72 -13.96 -0.48 -4.36
CA LYS A 72 -14.50 0.85 -3.97
C LYS A 72 -13.42 1.85 -3.57
N HIS A 73 -12.22 1.38 -3.23
CA HIS A 73 -11.09 2.23 -2.85
C HIS A 73 -10.12 2.51 -4.00
N ILE A 74 -10.23 1.80 -5.12
CA ILE A 74 -9.40 2.01 -6.31
C ILE A 74 -10.20 2.83 -7.30
N MET A 75 -9.93 4.13 -7.39
CA MET A 75 -10.63 5.03 -8.31
C MET A 75 -10.30 4.72 -9.77
N ARG A 76 -9.02 4.45 -10.04
CA ARG A 76 -8.51 4.23 -11.39
C ARG A 76 -7.16 3.52 -11.34
N MET A 77 -6.98 2.58 -12.25
CA MET A 77 -5.69 1.96 -12.53
C MET A 77 -5.29 2.36 -13.95
N ASP A 78 -4.15 3.04 -14.08
CA ASP A 78 -3.62 3.44 -15.38
C ASP A 78 -2.39 2.62 -15.70
N SER A 79 -2.37 2.03 -16.90
CA SER A 79 -1.17 1.43 -17.44
C SER A 79 -0.43 2.49 -18.25
N SER A 80 0.86 2.72 -17.94
CA SER A 80 1.72 3.57 -18.76
C SER A 80 2.17 2.89 -20.05
N VAL A 81 1.64 1.70 -20.38
CA VAL A 81 1.86 1.07 -21.68
C VAL A 81 1.14 1.89 -22.74
N GLN A 82 1.85 2.86 -23.31
CA GLN A 82 1.50 3.40 -24.62
C GLN A 82 1.63 2.24 -25.62
N LEU A 83 0.51 1.65 -26.00
CA LEU A 83 0.46 0.84 -27.21
C LEU A 83 0.82 1.77 -28.36
N LYS A 84 1.97 1.49 -29.00
CA LYS A 84 2.35 2.11 -30.27
C LYS A 84 1.47 1.59 -31.39
#